data_AF-A0A534ZF34-F1
#
_entry.id   AF-A0A534ZF34-F1
#
_cell.length_a   1.000
_cell.length_b   1.000
_cell.length_c   1.000
_cell.angle_alpha   90.00
_cell.angle_beta   90.00
_cell.angle_gamma   90.00
#
_symmetry.space_group_name_H-M   'P 1'
#
loop_
_entity.id
_entity.type
_entity.pdbx_description
1 polymer ?
#
loop_
_entity_poly.entity_id
_entity_poly.type
_entity_poly.pdbx_seq_one_letter_code
_entity_poly.pdbx_strand_id
1 'polypeptide(L)'
;MALVMALFTMTTLMLVTTAGLLVGAADIRATRNYRGAVQVHFAAESGISEALQLVNGVGVVNLQNDVADQWTNIWGGAPHTFAPLGGFSLTVTTVALDANTGRLTSTATGPEGVRNTVVATVVRSNAPSGSPGAVYLATDSPTNATFDGNAFAVDGNDHNYTGGAGPGAPVPGISTRNDTNTQRTISSLSAGQKDNVTGLGYQSGPPMVPSVETSPAAPTVSQLDQIVTDLTNRPGVVRVDDKSFSGTKIFGTELVPQITYFTATGDVTIKGNGSVSGAGILIVDGNLTIQGNIEFKGLIIVRGGTSVKKDPTTKATGNATLYGSLWTTDINLDLGGSAIVYYSSQALQLANSVGGGGALPAPLTVTSLADCAQLPAAVGGCP
;
A
#
# COMPACT_ATOMS: atom_id res chain seq x y z
N MET A 1 -58.83 20.65 60.62
CA MET A 1 -58.94 19.32 59.97
C MET A 1 -58.87 19.40 58.46
N ALA A 2 -59.77 20.12 57.77
CA ALA A 2 -59.78 20.21 56.30
C ALA A 2 -58.47 20.77 55.69
N LEU A 3 -57.90 21.83 56.27
CA LEU A 3 -56.62 22.41 55.80
C LEU A 3 -55.44 21.43 55.92
N VAL A 4 -55.37 20.67 57.02
CA VAL A 4 -54.31 19.69 57.27
C VAL A 4 -54.41 18.52 56.29
N MET A 5 -55.63 18.06 56.01
CA MET A 5 -55.87 17.01 55.00
C MET A 5 -55.52 17.49 53.59
N ALA A 6 -55.84 18.74 53.24
CA ALA A 6 -55.51 19.31 51.93
C ALA A 6 -53.99 19.52 51.73
N LEU A 7 -53.28 19.93 52.78
CA LEU A 7 -51.81 20.04 52.75
C LEU A 7 -51.16 18.66 52.61
N PHE A 8 -51.64 17.66 53.37
CA PHE A 8 -51.15 16.30 53.27
C PHE A 8 -51.34 15.72 51.86
N THR A 9 -52.53 15.87 51.26
CA THR A 9 -52.80 15.39 49.90
C THR A 9 -51.99 16.12 48.83
N MET A 10 -51.75 17.44 48.98
CA MET A 10 -50.83 18.15 48.08
C MET A 10 -49.40 17.64 48.20
N THR A 11 -48.90 17.43 49.41
CA THR A 11 -47.53 16.94 49.62
C THR A 11 -47.34 15.52 49.09
N THR A 12 -48.31 14.63 49.26
CA THR A 12 -48.24 13.28 48.69
C THR A 12 -48.33 13.31 47.16
N LEU A 13 -49.17 14.17 46.59
CA LEU A 13 -49.23 14.35 45.14
C LEU A 13 -47.90 14.89 44.58
N MET A 14 -47.28 15.86 45.23
CA MET A 14 -45.97 16.38 44.85
C MET A 14 -44.87 15.30 44.94
N LEU A 15 -44.89 14.46 45.98
CA LEU A 15 -43.94 13.35 46.11
C LEU A 15 -44.12 12.32 45.00
N VAL A 16 -45.36 11.97 44.66
CA VAL A 16 -45.65 11.02 43.58
C VAL A 16 -45.26 11.59 42.22
N THR A 17 -45.53 12.87 41.94
CA THR A 17 -45.15 13.50 40.67
C THR A 17 -43.64 13.65 40.53
N THR A 18 -42.94 14.07 41.59
CA THR A 18 -41.47 14.17 41.59
C THR A 18 -40.80 12.81 41.43
N ALA A 19 -41.29 11.77 42.12
CA ALA A 19 -40.80 10.40 41.95
C ALA A 19 -41.05 9.88 40.53
N GLY A 20 -42.25 10.13 39.96
CA GLY A 20 -42.57 9.74 38.58
C GLY A 20 -41.68 10.42 37.54
N LEU A 21 -41.40 11.72 37.72
CA LEU A 21 -40.46 12.47 36.87
C LEU A 21 -39.03 11.96 37.00
N LEU A 22 -38.59 11.61 38.22
CA LEU A 22 -37.25 11.08 38.46
C LEU A 22 -37.06 9.71 37.81
N VAL A 23 -38.02 8.80 37.97
CA VAL A 23 -38.00 7.46 37.35
C VAL A 23 -38.03 7.59 35.82
N GLY A 24 -38.95 8.41 35.28
CA GLY A 24 -39.00 8.66 33.84
C GLY A 24 -37.71 9.25 33.28
N ALA A 25 -37.09 10.20 33.99
CA ALA A 25 -35.80 10.76 33.59
C ALA A 25 -34.66 9.73 33.67
N ALA A 26 -34.67 8.85 34.68
CA ALA A 26 -33.70 7.77 34.82
C ALA A 26 -33.82 6.73 33.68
N ASP A 27 -35.05 6.32 33.33
CA ASP A 27 -35.30 5.36 32.24
C ASP A 27 -34.90 5.95 30.88
N ILE A 28 -35.17 7.23 30.65
CA ILE A 28 -34.71 7.93 29.44
C ILE A 28 -33.18 7.94 29.38
N ARG A 29 -32.50 8.25 30.49
CA ARG A 29 -31.03 8.23 30.55
C ARG A 29 -30.46 6.83 30.35
N ALA A 30 -31.04 5.81 30.98
CA ALA A 30 -30.61 4.43 30.85
C ALA A 30 -30.76 3.93 29.40
N THR A 31 -31.90 4.23 28.77
CA THR A 31 -32.16 3.88 27.36
C THR A 31 -31.20 4.61 26.42
N ARG A 32 -30.92 5.90 26.66
CA ARG A 32 -29.94 6.67 25.87
C ARG A 32 -28.53 6.11 26.04
N ASN A 33 -28.11 5.82 27.27
CA ASN A 33 -26.80 5.24 27.53
C ASN A 33 -26.65 3.86 26.88
N TYR A 34 -27.68 3.02 26.92
CA TYR A 34 -27.66 1.71 26.25
C TYR A 34 -27.52 1.84 24.73
N ARG A 35 -28.31 2.74 24.11
CA ARG A 35 -28.18 3.03 22.67
C ARG A 35 -26.80 3.61 22.33
N GLY A 36 -26.33 4.54 23.16
CA GLY A 36 -25.01 5.16 23.02
C GLY A 36 -23.89 4.13 23.08
N ALA A 37 -23.95 3.18 24.03
CA ALA A 37 -22.97 2.10 24.18
C ALA A 37 -22.86 1.23 22.93
N VAL A 38 -23.99 0.83 22.35
CA VAL A 38 -24.02 0.07 21.09
C VAL A 38 -23.45 0.89 19.93
N GLN A 39 -23.80 2.18 19.85
CA GLN A 39 -23.30 3.06 18.77
C GLN A 39 -21.79 3.29 18.86
N VAL A 40 -21.24 3.52 20.06
CA VAL A 40 -19.79 3.69 20.22
C VAL A 40 -19.02 2.39 19.98
N HIS A 41 -19.63 1.23 20.20
CA HIS A 41 -19.03 -0.06 19.84
C HIS A 41 -18.85 -0.17 18.32
N PHE A 42 -19.91 0.05 17.53
CA PHE A 42 -19.81 0.04 16.06
C PHE A 42 -18.86 1.12 15.54
N ALA A 43 -18.87 2.30 16.17
CA ALA A 43 -17.92 3.34 15.83
C ALA A 43 -16.47 2.87 16.08
N ALA A 44 -16.18 2.23 17.22
CA ALA A 44 -14.85 1.71 17.53
C ALA A 44 -14.40 0.64 16.52
N GLU A 45 -15.27 -0.31 16.15
CA GLU A 45 -14.96 -1.30 15.11
C GLU A 45 -14.73 -0.65 13.74
N SER A 46 -15.49 0.38 13.38
CA SER A 46 -15.28 1.11 12.13
C SER A 46 -13.91 1.79 12.08
N GLY A 47 -13.40 2.27 13.22
CA GLY A 47 -12.04 2.82 13.32
C GLY A 47 -10.97 1.77 13.02
N ILE A 48 -11.17 0.52 13.45
CA ILE A 48 -10.27 -0.59 13.07
C ILE A 48 -10.33 -0.85 11.56
N SER A 49 -11.52 -0.87 10.98
CA SER A 49 -11.70 -1.08 9.53
C SER A 49 -11.03 0.02 8.71
N GLU A 50 -11.22 1.28 9.08
CA GLU A 50 -10.57 2.43 8.45
C GLU A 50 -9.04 2.36 8.58
N ALA A 51 -8.54 2.07 9.79
CA ALA A 51 -7.12 1.89 10.03
C ALA A 51 -6.50 0.81 9.14
N LEU A 52 -7.19 -0.33 8.98
CA LEU A 52 -6.74 -1.40 8.10
C LEU A 52 -6.79 -1.01 6.62
N GLN A 53 -7.79 -0.25 6.19
CA GLN A 53 -7.85 0.23 4.81
C GLN A 53 -6.67 1.15 4.48
N LEU A 54 -6.32 2.06 5.39
CA LEU A 54 -5.19 2.96 5.23
C LEU A 54 -3.86 2.21 5.19
N VAL A 55 -3.65 1.26 6.11
CA VAL A 55 -2.41 0.46 6.17
C VAL A 55 -2.29 -0.48 4.96
N ASN A 56 -3.38 -1.15 4.59
CA ASN A 56 -3.38 -2.13 3.50
C ASN A 56 -3.33 -1.50 2.11
N GLY A 57 -3.54 -0.19 1.99
CA GLY A 57 -3.37 0.54 0.73
C GLY A 57 -1.95 0.43 0.17
N VAL A 58 -0.95 0.55 1.05
CA VAL A 58 0.48 0.42 0.74
C VAL A 58 0.96 -1.02 0.90
N GLY A 59 0.41 -1.73 1.89
CA GLY A 59 0.93 -3.01 2.36
C GLY A 59 2.06 -2.83 3.37
N VAL A 60 2.42 -3.93 4.05
CA VAL A 60 3.39 -3.94 5.15
C VAL A 60 4.52 -4.93 4.86
N VAL A 61 5.77 -4.50 5.03
CA VAL A 61 6.97 -5.33 5.05
C VAL A 61 7.44 -5.54 6.49
N ASN A 62 7.42 -4.48 7.30
CA ASN A 62 7.72 -4.50 8.72
C ASN A 62 6.72 -3.61 9.48
N LEU A 63 5.93 -4.22 10.36
CA LEU A 63 4.86 -3.52 11.07
C LEU A 63 5.40 -2.40 11.99
N GLN A 64 6.57 -2.57 12.59
CA GLN A 64 7.18 -1.50 13.40
C GLN A 64 7.50 -0.28 12.52
N ASN A 65 8.26 -0.50 11.45
CA ASN A 65 8.80 0.59 10.64
C ASN A 65 7.72 1.22 9.74
N ASP A 66 6.88 0.40 9.12
CA ASP A 66 5.91 0.84 8.12
C ASP A 66 4.61 1.35 8.74
N VAL A 67 4.23 0.87 9.93
CA VAL A 67 2.93 1.19 10.55
C VAL A 67 3.10 1.92 11.86
N ALA A 68 3.85 1.36 12.82
CA ALA A 68 3.93 1.93 14.17
C ALA A 68 4.67 3.27 14.19
N ASP A 69 5.84 3.33 13.56
CA ASP A 69 6.67 4.54 13.50
C ASP A 69 6.06 5.61 12.58
N GLN A 70 5.29 5.19 11.57
CA GLN A 70 4.61 6.09 10.62
C GLN A 70 3.16 6.40 11.01
N TRP A 71 2.69 5.97 12.19
CA TRP A 71 1.26 6.03 12.51
C TRP A 71 0.66 7.42 12.43
N THR A 72 1.40 8.45 12.87
CA THR A 72 0.97 9.84 12.77
C THR A 72 0.80 10.31 11.33
N ASN A 73 1.57 9.76 10.39
CA ASN A 73 1.45 10.07 8.96
C ASN A 73 0.30 9.29 8.29
N ILE A 74 0.02 8.06 8.76
CA ILE A 74 -1.03 7.20 8.21
C ILE A 74 -2.41 7.60 8.74
N TRP A 75 -2.56 7.68 10.06
CA TRP A 75 -3.82 7.99 10.73
C TRP A 75 -4.03 9.49 10.94
N GLY A 76 -2.96 10.29 10.98
CA GLY A 76 -3.04 11.70 11.38
C GLY A 76 -3.03 11.89 12.90
N GLY A 77 -2.88 13.15 13.32
CA GLY A 77 -2.85 13.53 14.73
C GLY A 77 -4.22 13.89 15.33
N ALA A 78 -5.26 14.03 14.50
CA ALA A 78 -6.59 14.43 14.93
C ALA A 78 -7.54 13.22 15.01
N PRO A 79 -8.50 13.20 15.93
CA PRO A 79 -9.55 12.18 15.92
C PRO A 79 -10.38 12.24 14.63
N HIS A 80 -10.64 11.07 14.05
CA HIS A 80 -11.49 10.95 12.87
C HIS A 80 -12.97 10.99 13.26
N THR A 81 -13.81 11.45 12.33
CA THR A 81 -15.26 11.47 12.53
C THR A 81 -15.89 10.21 11.97
N PHE A 82 -16.91 9.67 12.64
CA PHE A 82 -17.71 8.59 12.08
C PHE A 82 -18.77 9.15 11.12
N ALA A 83 -18.48 9.18 9.82
CA ALA A 83 -19.33 9.82 8.80
C ALA A 83 -20.84 9.47 8.85
N PRO A 84 -21.26 8.24 9.19
CA PRO A 84 -22.69 7.91 9.28
C PRO A 84 -23.44 8.62 10.42
N LEU A 85 -22.75 9.06 11.49
CA LEU A 85 -23.37 9.70 12.66
C LEU A 85 -22.52 10.86 13.19
N GLY A 86 -23.11 12.05 13.26
CA GLY A 86 -22.46 13.22 13.85
C GLY A 86 -22.23 13.07 15.36
N GLY A 87 -21.17 13.71 15.87
CA GLY A 87 -20.86 13.76 17.31
C GLY A 87 -20.05 12.58 17.84
N PHE A 88 -19.58 11.69 16.96
CA PHE A 88 -18.65 10.62 17.28
C PHE A 88 -17.24 10.99 16.84
N SER A 89 -16.27 10.66 17.69
CA SER A 89 -14.84 10.80 17.42
C SER A 89 -14.12 9.48 17.62
N LEU A 90 -13.19 9.18 16.72
CA LEU A 90 -12.44 7.94 16.64
C LEU A 90 -10.96 8.24 16.82
N THR A 91 -10.31 7.52 17.70
CA THR A 91 -8.85 7.56 17.83
C THR A 91 -8.34 6.14 17.81
N VAL A 92 -7.44 5.85 16.88
CA VAL A 92 -6.80 4.54 16.79
C VAL A 92 -5.33 4.71 17.14
N THR A 93 -4.83 3.81 17.98
CA THR A 93 -3.40 3.70 18.29
C THR A 93 -2.90 2.33 17.87
N THR A 94 -1.64 2.25 17.45
CA THR A 94 -1.02 1.01 17.01
C THR A 94 0.16 0.64 17.90
N VAL A 95 0.39 -0.66 18.08
CA VAL A 95 1.57 -1.22 18.76
C VAL A 95 2.07 -2.40 17.93
N ALA A 96 3.34 -2.40 17.53
CA ALA A 96 3.96 -3.58 16.96
C ALA A 96 4.38 -4.55 18.07
N LEU A 97 4.08 -5.84 17.89
CA LEU A 97 4.53 -6.91 18.77
C LEU A 97 5.80 -7.57 18.20
N ASP A 98 5.83 -7.73 16.88
CA ASP A 98 7.00 -8.15 16.11
C ASP A 98 6.92 -7.53 14.69
N ALA A 99 7.82 -7.92 13.79
CA ALA A 99 7.86 -7.39 12.41
C ALA A 99 6.61 -7.72 11.57
N ASN A 100 5.84 -8.74 11.93
CA ASN A 100 4.67 -9.24 11.20
C ASN A 100 3.37 -9.14 12.00
N THR A 101 3.43 -8.97 13.32
CA THR A 101 2.28 -9.01 14.23
C THR A 101 2.18 -7.71 15.01
N GLY A 102 0.96 -7.21 15.16
CA GLY A 102 0.70 -5.98 15.89
C GLY A 102 -0.70 -5.90 16.46
N ARG A 103 -1.02 -4.77 17.07
CA ARG A 103 -2.32 -4.49 17.67
C ARG A 103 -2.77 -3.08 17.32
N LEU A 104 -4.02 -2.98 16.85
CA LEU A 104 -4.72 -1.73 16.64
C LEU A 104 -5.74 -1.57 17.76
N THR A 105 -5.70 -0.46 18.49
CA THR A 105 -6.63 -0.15 19.57
C THR A 105 -7.43 1.07 19.17
N SER A 106 -8.72 0.87 18.88
CA SER A 106 -9.66 1.91 18.50
C SER A 106 -10.49 2.34 19.70
N THR A 107 -10.46 3.62 20.02
CA THR A 107 -11.29 4.24 21.05
C THR A 107 -12.29 5.17 20.38
N ALA A 108 -13.58 4.88 20.53
CA ALA A 108 -14.65 5.75 20.07
C ALA A 108 -15.24 6.52 21.24
N THR A 109 -15.45 7.83 21.05
CA THR A 109 -16.21 8.69 21.97
C THR A 109 -17.43 9.23 21.25
N GLY A 110 -18.62 8.93 21.76
CA GLY A 110 -19.89 9.41 21.24
C GLY A 110 -20.41 10.67 21.93
N PRO A 111 -21.60 11.14 21.51
CA PRO A 111 -22.31 12.22 22.18
C PRO A 111 -22.53 11.92 23.66
N GLU A 112 -22.55 12.95 24.51
CA GLU A 112 -22.73 12.83 25.96
C GLU A 112 -21.56 12.10 26.68
N GLY A 113 -20.43 11.83 25.99
CA GLY A 113 -19.20 11.33 26.59
C GLY A 113 -19.14 9.81 26.77
N VAL A 114 -20.07 9.06 26.16
CA VAL A 114 -20.04 7.59 26.12
C VAL A 114 -18.80 7.14 25.36
N ARG A 115 -18.07 6.15 25.87
CA ARG A 115 -16.83 5.64 25.25
C ARG A 115 -16.83 4.12 25.16
N ASN A 116 -16.27 3.60 24.07
CA ASN A 116 -15.88 2.19 24.00
C ASN A 116 -14.49 2.04 23.35
N THR A 117 -13.79 0.98 23.72
CA THR A 117 -12.48 0.61 23.19
C THR A 117 -12.51 -0.80 22.63
N VAL A 118 -12.05 -0.96 21.40
CA VAL A 118 -11.92 -2.24 20.71
C VAL A 118 -10.46 -2.45 20.33
N VAL A 119 -9.93 -3.64 20.61
CA VAL A 119 -8.57 -4.04 20.23
C VAL A 119 -8.65 -5.10 19.14
N ALA A 120 -7.99 -4.86 18.01
CA ALA A 120 -7.73 -5.86 16.99
C ALA A 120 -6.28 -6.33 17.05
N THR A 121 -6.08 -7.65 17.09
CA THR A 121 -4.76 -8.24 16.81
C THR A 121 -4.68 -8.49 15.32
N VAL A 122 -3.58 -8.05 14.73
CA VAL A 122 -3.36 -8.10 13.28
C VAL A 122 -2.08 -8.86 12.97
N VAL A 123 -2.12 -9.64 11.90
CA VAL A 123 -0.97 -10.32 11.34
C VAL A 123 -0.81 -9.94 9.88
N ARG A 124 0.42 -9.80 9.44
CA ARG A 124 0.75 -9.64 8.04
C ARG A 124 0.45 -10.94 7.30
N SER A 125 -0.27 -10.83 6.18
CA SER A 125 -0.55 -11.98 5.33
C SER A 125 0.72 -12.47 4.62
N ASN A 126 0.69 -13.73 4.17
CA ASN A 126 1.78 -14.34 3.40
C ASN A 126 1.69 -14.05 1.89
N ALA A 127 0.59 -13.46 1.42
CA ALA A 127 0.41 -13.06 0.04
C ALA A 127 0.84 -11.59 -0.13
N PRO A 128 1.70 -11.26 -1.11
CA PRO A 128 2.05 -9.87 -1.35
C PRO A 128 0.80 -9.08 -1.75
N SER A 129 0.71 -7.82 -1.31
CA SER A 129 -0.23 -6.88 -1.91
C SER A 129 0.11 -6.79 -3.39
N GLY A 130 -0.92 -6.81 -4.25
CA GLY A 130 -0.72 -6.61 -5.68
C GLY A 130 0.10 -5.35 -5.93
N SER A 131 0.98 -5.40 -6.93
CA SER A 131 1.73 -4.19 -7.31
C SER A 131 0.73 -3.10 -7.76
N PRO A 132 0.98 -1.82 -7.48
CA PRO A 132 0.15 -0.73 -7.97
C PRO A 132 -0.03 -0.71 -9.49
N GLY A 133 0.93 -1.27 -10.24
CA GLY A 133 0.88 -1.43 -11.69
C GLY A 133 2.04 -2.27 -12.22
N ALA A 134 2.08 -2.52 -13.52
CA ALA A 134 3.24 -3.14 -14.16
C ALA A 134 4.47 -2.23 -14.02
N VAL A 135 4.27 -0.94 -14.28
CA VAL A 135 5.19 0.17 -13.92
C VAL A 135 4.51 1.05 -12.90
N TYR A 136 5.20 1.38 -11.82
CA TYR A 136 4.73 2.29 -10.78
C TYR A 136 5.65 3.50 -10.67
N LEU A 137 5.08 4.70 -10.86
CA LEU A 137 5.75 6.00 -10.72
C LEU A 137 5.49 6.55 -9.32
N ALA A 138 6.46 6.35 -8.42
CA ALA A 138 6.32 6.62 -6.99
C ALA A 138 6.41 8.11 -6.59
N THR A 139 6.74 9.00 -7.53
CA THR A 139 6.95 10.42 -7.25
C THR A 139 5.65 11.22 -7.25
N ASP A 140 5.52 12.13 -6.29
CA ASP A 140 4.50 13.17 -6.29
C ASP A 140 4.92 14.43 -7.05
N SER A 141 6.23 14.59 -7.29
CA SER A 141 6.75 15.71 -8.07
C SER A 141 6.39 15.56 -9.54
N PRO A 142 6.28 16.66 -10.29
CA PRO A 142 6.14 16.61 -11.74
C PRO A 142 7.23 15.73 -12.37
N THR A 143 6.81 14.65 -13.01
CA THR A 143 7.69 13.79 -13.78
C THR A 143 7.20 13.70 -15.21
N ASN A 144 8.13 13.62 -16.16
CA ASN A 144 7.81 13.44 -17.56
C ASN A 144 8.21 12.04 -17.96
N ALA A 145 7.22 11.16 -18.14
CA ALA A 145 7.47 9.94 -18.88
C ALA A 145 7.85 10.35 -20.32
N THR A 146 9.02 9.95 -20.80
CA THR A 146 9.42 10.22 -22.19
C THR A 146 9.36 8.92 -22.96
N PHE A 147 8.63 8.93 -24.07
CA PHE A 147 8.44 7.76 -24.94
C PHE A 147 8.85 8.15 -26.34
N ASP A 148 10.12 7.99 -26.63
CA ASP A 148 10.61 8.10 -27.99
C ASP A 148 10.39 6.73 -28.64
N GLY A 149 9.53 6.66 -29.66
CA GLY A 149 9.31 5.45 -30.48
C GLY A 149 8.17 4.53 -30.06
N ASN A 150 7.89 3.53 -30.90
CA ASN A 150 6.76 2.60 -30.68
C ASN A 150 7.18 1.18 -30.28
N ALA A 151 8.46 0.96 -29.99
CA ALA A 151 9.00 -0.36 -29.67
C ALA A 151 9.00 -0.60 -28.16
N PHE A 152 7.84 -0.51 -27.52
CA PHE A 152 7.69 -0.87 -26.11
C PHE A 152 6.32 -1.51 -25.86
N ALA A 153 6.20 -2.23 -24.76
CA ALA A 153 4.94 -2.75 -24.26
C ALA A 153 4.96 -2.70 -22.73
N VAL A 154 3.94 -2.09 -22.15
CA VAL A 154 3.69 -2.09 -20.70
C VAL A 154 2.30 -2.65 -20.50
N ASP A 155 2.21 -3.87 -19.98
CA ASP A 155 0.94 -4.56 -19.83
C ASP A 155 0.70 -4.98 -18.38
N GLY A 156 -0.34 -4.41 -17.80
CA GLY A 156 -0.81 -4.69 -16.45
C GLY A 156 -1.73 -5.92 -16.34
N ASN A 157 -2.07 -6.58 -17.45
CA ASN A 157 -2.67 -7.91 -17.39
C ASN A 157 -1.68 -8.89 -16.76
N ASP A 158 -2.17 -9.88 -16.01
CA ASP A 158 -1.27 -10.84 -15.39
C ASP A 158 -0.72 -11.83 -16.42
N HIS A 159 0.60 -11.97 -16.46
CA HIS A 159 1.33 -12.90 -17.32
C HIS A 159 2.13 -13.89 -16.49
N ASN A 160 2.09 -15.16 -16.86
CA ASN A 160 3.05 -16.12 -16.33
C ASN A 160 4.40 -15.90 -17.03
N TYR A 161 5.50 -15.88 -16.26
CA TYR A 161 6.84 -15.79 -16.85
C TYR A 161 7.24 -17.07 -17.61
N THR A 162 6.46 -18.15 -17.45
CA THR A 162 6.56 -19.39 -18.24
C THR A 162 5.70 -19.35 -19.51
N GLY A 163 4.96 -18.26 -19.75
CA GLY A 163 4.07 -18.07 -20.89
C GLY A 163 2.58 -18.20 -20.54
N GLY A 164 1.76 -17.41 -21.25
CA GLY A 164 0.30 -17.36 -21.07
C GLY A 164 -0.17 -16.41 -19.98
N ALA A 165 -1.49 -16.31 -19.80
CA ALA A 165 -2.10 -15.48 -18.77
C ALA A 165 -1.86 -16.03 -17.36
N GLY A 166 -1.57 -15.15 -16.42
CA GLY A 166 -1.38 -15.46 -15.01
C GLY A 166 -2.70 -15.51 -14.21
N PRO A 167 -2.64 -16.00 -12.95
CA PRO A 167 -3.81 -16.20 -12.11
C PRO A 167 -4.35 -14.94 -11.41
N GLY A 168 -3.57 -13.86 -11.39
CA GLY A 168 -3.88 -12.60 -10.73
C GLY A 168 -4.84 -11.71 -11.51
N ALA A 169 -5.49 -10.79 -10.80
CA ALA A 169 -6.30 -9.74 -11.42
C ALA A 169 -5.40 -8.75 -12.19
N PRO A 170 -5.90 -8.15 -13.28
CA PRO A 170 -5.17 -7.11 -13.98
C PRO A 170 -4.99 -5.88 -13.09
N VAL A 171 -3.82 -5.27 -13.19
CA VAL A 171 -3.46 -3.98 -12.59
C VAL A 171 -3.31 -2.94 -13.71
N PRO A 172 -3.20 -1.64 -13.41
CA PRO A 172 -2.83 -0.65 -14.40
C PRO A 172 -1.47 -0.98 -15.05
N GLY A 173 -1.34 -0.76 -16.35
CA GLY A 173 -0.06 -0.88 -17.05
C GLY A 173 0.94 0.10 -16.44
N ILE A 174 0.57 1.39 -16.38
CA ILE A 174 1.31 2.41 -15.63
C ILE A 174 0.42 2.94 -14.51
N SER A 175 0.93 2.92 -13.30
CA SER A 175 0.30 3.55 -12.13
C SER A 175 1.13 4.75 -11.67
N THR A 176 0.46 5.84 -11.27
CA THR A 176 1.11 7.01 -10.70
C THR A 176 0.49 7.42 -9.36
N ARG A 177 1.23 8.18 -8.54
CA ARG A 177 0.77 8.65 -7.23
C ARG A 177 -0.41 9.62 -7.27
N ASN A 178 -0.50 10.46 -8.31
CA ASN A 178 -1.48 11.55 -8.35
C ASN A 178 -1.96 11.85 -9.77
N ASP A 179 -3.15 12.45 -9.86
CA ASP A 179 -3.80 12.73 -11.14
C ASP A 179 -2.97 13.61 -12.07
N THR A 180 -2.13 14.50 -11.51
CA THR A 180 -1.28 15.37 -12.33
C THR A 180 -0.24 14.54 -13.09
N ASN A 181 0.40 13.58 -12.43
CA ASN A 181 1.37 12.69 -13.06
C ASN A 181 0.70 11.67 -13.99
N THR A 182 -0.52 11.21 -13.67
CA THR A 182 -1.35 10.41 -14.57
C THR A 182 -1.60 11.16 -15.88
N GLN A 183 -2.07 12.42 -15.81
CA GLN A 183 -2.33 13.22 -17.02
C GLN A 183 -1.07 13.56 -17.81
N ARG A 184 0.06 13.82 -17.15
CA ARG A 184 1.35 14.01 -17.83
C ARG A 184 1.77 12.75 -18.59
N THR A 185 1.69 11.59 -17.94
CA THR A 185 2.04 10.30 -18.56
C THR A 185 1.16 10.02 -19.78
N ILE A 186 -0.16 10.25 -19.68
CA ILE A 186 -1.08 10.11 -20.82
C ILE A 186 -0.73 11.08 -21.94
N SER A 187 -0.37 12.32 -21.61
CA SER A 187 -0.03 13.37 -22.59
C SER A 187 1.31 13.13 -23.28
N SER A 188 2.23 12.41 -22.63
CA SER A 188 3.51 11.99 -23.21
C SER A 188 3.38 10.85 -24.23
N LEU A 189 2.26 10.12 -24.23
CA LEU A 189 1.98 9.07 -25.21
C LEU A 189 1.34 9.67 -26.45
N SER A 190 1.98 9.48 -27.61
CA SER A 190 1.37 9.74 -28.91
C SER A 190 0.20 8.78 -29.19
N ALA A 191 -0.65 9.14 -30.15
CA ALA A 191 -1.85 8.35 -30.47
C ALA A 191 -1.56 6.88 -30.80
N GLY A 192 -0.43 6.59 -31.46
CA GLY A 192 -0.02 5.24 -31.82
C GLY A 192 0.78 4.49 -30.76
N GLN A 193 1.01 5.10 -29.59
CA GLN A 193 1.70 4.48 -28.44
C GLN A 193 0.72 4.09 -27.32
N LYS A 194 -0.53 4.55 -27.37
CA LYS A 194 -1.52 4.29 -26.32
C LYS A 194 -1.97 2.82 -26.26
N ASP A 195 -1.84 2.09 -27.37
CA ASP A 195 -2.07 0.65 -27.48
C ASP A 195 -0.92 -0.18 -26.90
N ASN A 196 0.26 0.41 -26.69
CA ASN A 196 1.38 -0.24 -26.01
C ASN A 196 1.23 -0.27 -24.49
N VAL A 197 0.27 0.47 -23.93
CA VAL A 197 0.01 0.51 -22.49
C VAL A 197 -1.36 -0.09 -22.19
N THR A 198 -1.38 -1.38 -21.85
CA THR A 198 -2.60 -2.17 -21.63
C THR A 198 -2.69 -2.66 -20.19
N GLY A 199 -3.85 -3.20 -19.80
CA GLY A 199 -4.13 -3.63 -18.43
C GLY A 199 -5.47 -3.09 -17.94
N LEU A 200 -5.58 -2.88 -16.62
CA LEU A 200 -6.77 -2.30 -16.00
C LEU A 200 -7.07 -0.91 -16.58
N GLY A 201 -8.33 -0.65 -16.92
CA GLY A 201 -8.74 0.65 -17.47
C GLY A 201 -8.43 0.87 -18.96
N TYR A 202 -7.73 -0.05 -19.63
CA TYR A 202 -7.48 0.05 -21.08
C TYR A 202 -8.78 -0.03 -21.89
N GLN A 203 -8.92 0.84 -22.90
CA GLN A 203 -10.02 0.80 -23.86
C GLN A 203 -9.50 0.97 -25.29
N SER A 204 -9.74 -0.03 -26.15
CA SER A 204 -9.31 -0.03 -27.56
C SER A 204 -10.25 0.74 -28.51
N GLY A 205 -11.40 1.21 -28.03
CA GLY A 205 -12.38 1.94 -28.83
C GLY A 205 -11.97 3.40 -29.08
N PRO A 206 -12.63 4.14 -29.98
CA PRO A 206 -12.40 5.58 -30.13
C PRO A 206 -13.14 6.39 -29.04
N PRO A 207 -12.47 7.29 -28.29
CA PRO A 207 -11.03 7.51 -28.27
C PRO A 207 -10.30 6.41 -27.47
N MET A 208 -9.10 6.01 -27.95
CA MET A 208 -8.29 5.02 -27.26
C MET A 208 -7.81 5.57 -25.92
N VAL A 209 -8.06 4.81 -24.85
CA VAL A 209 -7.67 5.13 -23.48
C VAL A 209 -6.57 4.14 -23.05
N PRO A 210 -5.32 4.60 -22.86
CA PRO A 210 -4.25 3.74 -22.37
C PRO A 210 -4.50 3.34 -20.91
N SER A 211 -3.91 2.23 -20.47
CA SER A 211 -3.96 1.77 -19.08
C SER A 211 -3.01 2.58 -18.19
N VAL A 212 -3.41 3.82 -17.90
CA VAL A 212 -2.69 4.72 -16.98
C VAL A 212 -3.65 5.20 -15.91
N GLU A 213 -3.43 4.79 -14.66
CA GLU A 213 -4.33 5.12 -13.54
C GLU A 213 -3.59 5.74 -12.36
N THR A 214 -4.34 6.49 -11.54
CA THR A 214 -3.85 7.04 -10.28
C THR A 214 -4.05 6.02 -9.16
N SER A 215 -2.99 5.70 -8.42
CA SER A 215 -3.05 4.86 -7.22
C SER A 215 -2.62 5.68 -5.99
N PRO A 216 -3.53 6.47 -5.39
CA PRO A 216 -3.21 7.38 -4.30
C PRO A 216 -2.89 6.66 -2.98
N ALA A 217 -3.19 5.36 -2.90
CA ALA A 217 -2.84 4.50 -1.77
C ALA A 217 -1.50 3.76 -1.95
N ALA A 218 -0.86 3.83 -3.13
CA ALA A 218 0.41 3.15 -3.41
C ALA A 218 1.60 3.78 -2.64
N PRO A 219 2.74 3.08 -2.44
CA PRO A 219 3.84 3.58 -1.61
C PRO A 219 4.41 4.94 -2.07
N THR A 220 4.46 5.95 -1.21
CA THR A 220 5.15 7.22 -1.48
C THR A 220 6.67 7.01 -1.62
N VAL A 221 7.42 8.02 -2.07
CA VAL A 221 8.91 7.96 -2.10
C VAL A 221 9.51 7.64 -0.74
N SER A 222 9.01 8.25 0.33
CA SER A 222 9.51 7.97 1.69
C SER A 222 9.18 6.55 2.16
N GLN A 223 8.01 6.02 1.81
CA GLN A 223 7.64 4.64 2.08
C GLN A 223 8.46 3.67 1.23
N LEU A 224 8.76 4.02 -0.02
CA LEU A 224 9.65 3.26 -0.88
C LEU A 224 11.07 3.18 -0.30
N ASP A 225 11.58 4.29 0.22
CA ASP A 225 12.87 4.34 0.93
C ASP A 225 12.88 3.43 2.17
N GLN A 226 11.77 3.41 2.93
CA GLN A 226 11.62 2.52 4.07
C GLN A 226 11.58 1.04 3.64
N ILE A 227 10.79 0.71 2.61
CA ILE A 227 10.72 -0.64 2.02
C ILE A 227 12.11 -1.09 1.56
N VAL A 228 12.87 -0.23 0.87
CA VAL A 228 14.25 -0.52 0.45
C VAL A 228 15.17 -0.73 1.65
N THR A 229 15.04 0.09 2.69
CA THR A 229 15.82 -0.04 3.92
C THR A 229 15.54 -1.39 4.59
N ASP A 230 14.28 -1.78 4.70
CA ASP A 230 13.87 -3.05 5.29
C ASP A 230 14.37 -4.22 4.46
N LEU A 231 14.25 -4.16 3.13
CA LEU A 231 14.73 -5.18 2.20
C LEU A 231 16.25 -5.37 2.27
N THR A 232 17.02 -4.28 2.34
CA THR A 232 18.49 -4.33 2.35
C THR A 232 19.08 -4.76 3.69
N ASN A 233 18.28 -4.71 4.76
CA ASN A 233 18.62 -5.26 6.09
C ASN A 233 18.28 -6.75 6.24
N ARG A 234 17.61 -7.36 5.26
CA ARG A 234 17.28 -8.79 5.30
C ARG A 234 18.53 -9.67 5.16
N PRO A 235 18.51 -10.89 5.72
CA PRO A 235 19.57 -11.86 5.48
C PRO A 235 19.59 -12.29 4.01
N GLY A 236 20.79 -12.51 3.46
CA GLY A 236 20.98 -13.02 2.10
C GLY A 236 20.96 -11.95 0.98
N VAL A 237 20.99 -10.67 1.32
CA VAL A 237 21.13 -9.58 0.33
C VAL A 237 22.52 -9.63 -0.30
N VAL A 238 22.56 -9.72 -1.62
CA VAL A 238 23.79 -9.65 -2.42
C VAL A 238 24.06 -8.20 -2.78
N ARG A 239 25.15 -7.64 -2.26
CA ARG A 239 25.59 -6.26 -2.53
C ARG A 239 26.52 -6.23 -3.72
N VAL A 240 26.26 -5.33 -4.67
CA VAL A 240 27.03 -5.19 -5.91
C VAL A 240 27.54 -3.76 -6.05
N ASP A 241 28.86 -3.60 -6.01
CA ASP A 241 29.53 -2.29 -6.10
C ASP A 241 29.89 -1.89 -7.55
N ASP A 242 29.61 -2.76 -8.52
CA ASP A 242 29.82 -2.47 -9.93
C ASP A 242 28.80 -1.43 -10.43
N LYS A 243 29.28 -0.30 -10.95
CA LYS A 243 28.44 0.74 -11.59
C LYS A 243 28.08 0.44 -13.04
N SER A 244 28.78 -0.51 -13.65
CA SER A 244 28.50 -0.86 -15.04
C SER A 244 28.83 -2.31 -15.37
N PHE A 245 27.99 -2.92 -16.19
CA PHE A 245 28.11 -4.33 -16.57
C PHE A 245 28.40 -4.49 -18.05
N SER A 246 29.39 -5.31 -18.36
CA SER A 246 29.68 -5.86 -19.69
C SER A 246 29.75 -7.38 -19.60
N GLY A 247 29.38 -8.08 -20.67
CA GLY A 247 29.26 -9.55 -20.66
C GLY A 247 28.04 -10.05 -19.86
N THR A 248 28.00 -11.34 -19.59
CA THR A 248 26.85 -11.98 -18.95
C THR A 248 26.91 -11.89 -17.42
N LYS A 249 25.82 -11.46 -16.79
CA LYS A 249 25.63 -11.47 -15.33
C LYS A 249 24.28 -12.09 -14.97
N ILE A 250 24.25 -12.85 -13.89
CA ILE A 250 23.05 -13.52 -13.38
C ILE A 250 22.83 -13.06 -11.94
N PHE A 251 21.66 -12.47 -11.66
CA PHE A 251 21.25 -11.96 -10.36
C PHE A 251 20.07 -12.76 -9.82
N GLY A 252 20.37 -13.92 -9.25
CA GLY A 252 19.39 -14.89 -8.78
C GLY A 252 18.83 -15.76 -9.90
N THR A 253 18.10 -16.80 -9.51
CA THR A 253 17.46 -17.75 -10.43
C THR A 253 16.06 -18.08 -9.94
N GLU A 254 15.24 -18.71 -10.77
CA GLU A 254 13.88 -19.13 -10.35
C GLU A 254 13.88 -20.12 -9.19
N LEU A 255 14.95 -20.91 -9.04
CA LEU A 255 15.09 -21.87 -7.93
C LEU A 255 15.68 -21.21 -6.68
N VAL A 256 16.50 -20.18 -6.86
CA VAL A 256 17.18 -19.44 -5.79
C VAL A 256 17.05 -17.95 -6.10
N PRO A 257 15.86 -17.36 -5.89
CA PRO A 257 15.67 -15.94 -6.12
C PRO A 257 16.44 -15.16 -5.05
N GLN A 258 16.93 -13.97 -5.40
CA GLN A 258 17.79 -13.20 -4.50
C GLN A 258 17.39 -11.73 -4.42
N ILE A 259 17.74 -11.07 -3.32
CA ILE A 259 17.76 -9.61 -3.25
C ILE A 259 19.14 -9.16 -3.73
N THR A 260 19.18 -8.44 -4.85
CA THR A 260 20.39 -7.82 -5.38
C THR A 260 20.31 -6.33 -5.17
N TYR A 261 21.26 -5.78 -4.42
CA TYR A 261 21.31 -4.37 -4.10
C TYR A 261 22.58 -3.75 -4.68
N PHE A 262 22.42 -2.80 -5.60
CA PHE A 262 23.54 -2.03 -6.11
C PHE A 262 23.92 -0.93 -5.11
N THR A 263 25.00 -1.19 -4.38
CA THR A 263 25.51 -0.34 -3.29
C THR A 263 26.39 0.80 -3.78
N ALA A 264 26.82 0.76 -5.04
CA ALA A 264 27.59 1.82 -5.64
C ALA A 264 26.82 3.14 -5.63
N THR A 265 27.34 4.15 -4.92
CA THR A 265 26.76 5.50 -4.93
C THR A 265 26.72 6.06 -6.35
N GLY A 266 25.51 6.23 -6.88
CA GLY A 266 25.24 6.80 -8.20
C GLY A 266 24.53 5.84 -9.16
N ASP A 267 24.68 6.12 -10.45
CA ASP A 267 23.92 5.45 -11.51
C ASP A 267 24.52 4.10 -11.90
N VAL A 268 23.64 3.16 -12.28
CA VAL A 268 23.98 1.82 -12.76
C VAL A 268 23.73 1.74 -14.26
N THR A 269 24.68 1.20 -15.01
CA THR A 269 24.57 1.04 -16.47
C THR A 269 24.83 -0.39 -16.93
N ILE A 270 23.84 -1.02 -17.55
CA ILE A 270 24.04 -2.25 -18.33
C ILE A 270 24.50 -1.83 -19.72
N LYS A 271 25.79 -1.99 -20.02
CA LYS A 271 26.38 -1.54 -21.30
C LYS A 271 25.86 -2.35 -22.47
N GLY A 272 26.05 -1.87 -23.70
CA GLY A 272 25.55 -2.50 -24.92
C GLY A 272 25.99 -3.94 -25.16
N ASN A 273 27.17 -4.32 -24.68
CA ASN A 273 27.66 -5.71 -24.71
C ASN A 273 27.36 -6.49 -23.42
N GLY A 274 26.54 -5.93 -22.53
CA GLY A 274 26.08 -6.54 -21.29
C GLY A 274 24.80 -7.34 -21.52
N SER A 275 24.71 -8.50 -20.85
CA SER A 275 23.49 -9.29 -20.78
C SER A 275 23.24 -9.65 -19.32
N VAL A 276 22.16 -9.14 -18.75
CA VAL A 276 21.78 -9.40 -17.36
C VAL A 276 20.54 -10.28 -17.36
N SER A 277 20.55 -11.36 -16.58
CA SER A 277 19.33 -12.07 -16.24
C SER A 277 19.20 -12.23 -14.73
N GLY A 278 17.99 -12.48 -14.24
CA GLY A 278 17.83 -12.70 -12.80
C GLY A 278 16.40 -12.96 -12.36
N ALA A 279 16.28 -13.36 -11.10
CA ALA A 279 15.00 -13.49 -10.45
C ALA A 279 15.07 -13.10 -8.96
N GLY A 280 14.02 -12.45 -8.47
CA GLY A 280 13.93 -11.96 -7.10
C GLY A 280 13.65 -10.46 -7.04
N ILE A 281 14.46 -9.73 -6.25
CA ILE A 281 14.32 -8.27 -6.08
C ILE A 281 15.63 -7.60 -6.51
N LEU A 282 15.54 -6.63 -7.42
CA LEU A 282 16.67 -5.81 -7.86
C LEU A 282 16.49 -4.38 -7.37
N ILE A 283 17.46 -3.85 -6.63
CA ILE A 283 17.39 -2.50 -6.03
C ILE A 283 18.54 -1.65 -6.55
N VAL A 284 18.22 -0.49 -7.11
CA VAL A 284 19.15 0.54 -7.61
C VAL A 284 18.85 1.86 -6.91
N ASP A 285 19.85 2.46 -6.26
CA ASP A 285 19.69 3.75 -5.55
C ASP A 285 19.71 4.97 -6.47
N GLY A 286 20.54 4.94 -7.51
CA GLY A 286 20.60 5.99 -8.52
C GLY A 286 19.68 5.72 -9.71
N ASN A 287 20.08 6.23 -10.87
CA ASN A 287 19.41 5.92 -12.13
C ASN A 287 19.82 4.53 -12.64
N LEU A 288 18.89 3.81 -13.27
CA LEU A 288 19.18 2.59 -14.01
C LEU A 288 19.17 2.88 -15.51
N THR A 289 20.32 2.71 -16.17
CA THR A 289 20.46 2.79 -17.62
C THR A 289 20.63 1.41 -18.23
N ILE A 290 19.78 1.07 -19.20
CA ILE A 290 19.80 -0.19 -19.94
C ILE A 290 20.19 0.09 -21.40
N GLN A 291 21.41 -0.29 -21.77
CA GLN A 291 21.94 -0.20 -23.13
C GLN A 291 22.18 -1.57 -23.77
N GLY A 292 22.40 -2.59 -22.95
CA GLY A 292 22.45 -4.00 -23.35
C GLY A 292 21.13 -4.71 -23.10
N ASN A 293 21.18 -5.98 -22.76
CA ASN A 293 19.99 -6.79 -22.52
C ASN A 293 19.76 -7.00 -21.01
N ILE A 294 18.50 -6.91 -20.58
CA ILE A 294 18.06 -7.37 -19.25
C ILE A 294 16.80 -8.24 -19.38
N GLU A 295 16.83 -9.42 -18.77
CA GLU A 295 15.65 -10.27 -18.56
C GLU A 295 15.48 -10.55 -17.06
N PHE A 296 14.45 -10.00 -16.44
CA PHE A 296 14.28 -10.12 -14.99
C PHE A 296 12.89 -10.61 -14.61
N LYS A 297 12.83 -11.47 -13.58
CA LYS A 297 11.61 -12.07 -13.04
C LYS A 297 11.44 -11.66 -11.58
N GLY A 298 10.56 -10.71 -11.31
CA GLY A 298 10.25 -10.24 -9.97
C GLY A 298 10.09 -8.73 -9.90
N LEU A 299 10.59 -8.13 -8.81
CA LEU A 299 10.46 -6.70 -8.56
C LEU A 299 11.78 -5.98 -8.86
N ILE A 300 11.72 -4.92 -9.67
CA ILE A 300 12.82 -3.97 -9.82
C ILE A 300 12.42 -2.67 -9.13
N ILE A 301 13.25 -2.19 -8.20
CA ILE A 301 13.10 -0.90 -7.53
C ILE A 301 14.26 0.01 -7.96
N VAL A 302 13.94 1.16 -8.53
CA VAL A 302 14.90 2.20 -8.92
C VAL A 302 14.51 3.49 -8.22
N ARG A 303 15.35 3.97 -7.29
CA ARG A 303 15.06 5.20 -6.54
C ARG A 303 15.34 6.47 -7.34
N GLY A 304 16.12 6.37 -8.42
CA GLY A 304 16.22 7.40 -9.46
C GLY A 304 15.27 7.15 -10.64
N GLY A 305 15.70 7.58 -11.83
CA GLY A 305 15.01 7.33 -13.09
C GLY A 305 15.47 6.04 -13.76
N THR A 306 14.56 5.38 -14.46
CA THR A 306 14.88 4.21 -15.30
C THR A 306 14.91 4.63 -16.76
N SER A 307 16.00 4.33 -17.48
CA SER A 307 16.15 4.65 -18.90
C SER A 307 16.63 3.48 -19.73
N VAL A 308 15.92 3.21 -20.83
CA VAL A 308 16.34 2.27 -21.88
C VAL A 308 16.80 3.12 -23.06
N LYS A 309 18.07 3.00 -23.46
CA LYS A 309 18.66 3.85 -24.49
C LYS A 309 19.77 3.16 -25.26
N LYS A 310 20.16 3.72 -26.40
CA LYS A 310 21.28 3.22 -27.20
C LYS A 310 22.62 3.40 -26.49
N ASP A 311 23.51 2.42 -26.61
CA ASP A 311 24.91 2.57 -26.22
C ASP A 311 25.61 3.59 -27.14
N PRO A 312 26.20 4.68 -26.62
CA PRO A 312 26.86 5.68 -27.45
C PRO A 312 28.10 5.15 -28.18
N THR A 313 28.76 4.14 -27.63
CA THR A 313 30.01 3.55 -28.11
C THR A 313 29.74 2.38 -29.05
N THR A 314 28.97 1.38 -28.61
CA THR A 314 28.75 0.15 -29.40
C THR A 314 27.62 0.28 -30.40
N LYS A 315 26.80 1.34 -30.28
CA LYS A 315 25.54 1.51 -31.01
C LYS A 315 24.55 0.36 -30.78
N ALA A 316 24.81 -0.49 -29.78
CA ALA A 316 23.87 -1.52 -29.37
C ALA A 316 22.63 -0.87 -28.77
N THR A 317 21.54 -1.58 -28.97
CA THR A 317 20.20 -1.15 -28.65
C THR A 317 19.78 -1.85 -27.35
N GLY A 318 19.37 -1.08 -26.34
CA GLY A 318 18.94 -1.65 -25.06
C GLY A 318 17.66 -2.48 -25.20
N ASN A 319 17.65 -3.71 -24.70
CA ASN A 319 16.45 -4.54 -24.65
C ASN A 319 16.15 -4.92 -23.20
N ALA A 320 14.94 -4.63 -22.75
CA ALA A 320 14.48 -4.96 -21.41
C ALA A 320 13.23 -5.82 -21.49
N THR A 321 13.26 -6.98 -20.84
CA THR A 321 12.09 -7.82 -20.61
C THR A 321 11.95 -8.04 -19.11
N LEU A 322 10.85 -7.57 -18.55
CA LEU A 322 10.53 -7.73 -17.14
C LEU A 322 9.21 -8.48 -17.00
N TYR A 323 9.22 -9.56 -16.22
CA TYR A 323 8.02 -10.19 -15.68
C TYR A 323 7.93 -9.86 -14.20
N GLY A 324 6.91 -9.12 -13.78
CA GLY A 324 6.69 -8.75 -12.38
C GLY A 324 6.28 -7.29 -12.26
N SER A 325 7.12 -6.44 -11.67
CA SER A 325 6.83 -4.99 -11.63
C SER A 325 8.10 -4.14 -11.54
N LEU A 326 8.03 -2.93 -12.09
CA LEU A 326 9.05 -1.90 -12.00
C LEU A 326 8.54 -0.74 -11.16
N TRP A 327 9.19 -0.45 -10.04
CA TRP A 327 8.92 0.71 -9.20
C TRP A 327 10.03 1.73 -9.41
N THR A 328 9.69 2.91 -9.91
CA THR A 328 10.66 3.94 -10.26
C THR A 328 10.13 5.33 -9.90
N THR A 329 11.01 6.31 -9.71
CA THR A 329 10.56 7.70 -9.53
C THR A 329 10.28 8.38 -10.86
N ASP A 330 11.03 8.01 -11.90
CA ASP A 330 10.86 8.50 -13.25
C ASP A 330 11.11 7.39 -14.28
N ILE A 331 10.52 7.51 -15.47
CA ILE A 331 10.74 6.59 -16.58
C ILE A 331 11.02 7.36 -17.87
N ASN A 332 12.17 7.11 -18.47
CA ASN A 332 12.59 7.72 -19.72
C ASN A 332 12.98 6.63 -20.73
N LEU A 333 12.04 6.28 -21.60
CA LEU A 333 12.25 5.33 -22.68
C LEU A 333 12.68 6.09 -23.94
N ASP A 334 13.99 6.10 -24.19
CA ASP A 334 14.62 6.80 -25.33
C ASP A 334 14.83 5.84 -26.51
N LEU A 335 14.64 6.37 -27.72
CA LEU A 335 14.68 5.64 -28.99
C LEU A 335 16.00 4.93 -29.20
N GLY A 336 15.90 3.61 -29.21
CA GLY A 336 16.95 2.74 -29.70
C GLY A 336 16.53 1.28 -29.64
N GLY A 337 15.70 0.89 -28.65
CA GLY A 337 15.41 -0.51 -28.34
C GLY A 337 14.05 -0.89 -27.85
N SER A 338 13.94 -2.13 -27.36
CA SER A 338 12.68 -2.76 -26.96
C SER A 338 12.56 -2.80 -25.44
N ALA A 339 11.49 -2.24 -24.89
CA ALA A 339 11.19 -2.33 -23.46
C ALA A 339 9.83 -3.01 -23.25
N ILE A 340 9.84 -4.18 -22.64
CA ILE A 340 8.65 -4.97 -22.33
C ILE A 340 8.55 -5.13 -20.82
N VAL A 341 7.48 -4.63 -20.24
CA VAL A 341 7.14 -4.81 -18.83
C VAL A 341 5.79 -5.50 -18.75
N TYR A 342 5.82 -6.79 -18.42
CA TYR A 342 4.65 -7.61 -18.16
C TYR A 342 4.42 -7.71 -16.66
N TYR A 343 3.24 -7.31 -16.21
CA TYR A 343 2.83 -7.62 -14.84
C TYR A 343 2.79 -9.14 -14.65
N SER A 344 3.36 -9.62 -13.55
CA SER A 344 3.38 -11.05 -13.24
C SER A 344 3.28 -11.29 -11.74
N SER A 345 2.10 -11.67 -11.28
CA SER A 345 1.83 -12.11 -9.91
C SER A 345 2.71 -13.31 -9.53
N GLN A 346 2.95 -14.23 -10.48
CA GLN A 346 3.82 -15.38 -10.32
C GLN A 346 5.27 -14.96 -10.06
N ALA A 347 5.81 -14.01 -10.84
CA ALA A 347 7.17 -13.52 -10.64
C ALA A 347 7.30 -12.70 -9.33
N LEU A 348 6.25 -11.94 -8.97
CA LEU A 348 6.22 -11.23 -7.68
C LEU A 348 6.13 -12.20 -6.50
N GLN A 349 5.44 -13.34 -6.63
CA GLN A 349 5.45 -14.37 -5.59
C GLN A 349 6.83 -14.99 -5.42
N LEU A 350 7.56 -15.19 -6.52
CA LEU A 350 8.96 -15.61 -6.47
C LEU A 350 9.82 -14.56 -5.75
N ALA A 351 9.65 -13.28 -6.07
CA ALA A 351 10.30 -12.17 -5.37
C ALA A 351 9.92 -12.12 -3.88
N ASN A 352 8.69 -12.47 -3.51
CA ASN A 352 8.26 -12.50 -2.11
C ASN A 352 8.90 -13.64 -1.30
N SER A 353 9.41 -14.69 -1.96
CA SER A 353 10.05 -15.83 -1.29
C SER A 353 11.50 -15.58 -0.83
N VAL A 354 12.13 -14.50 -1.30
CA VAL A 354 13.54 -14.18 -1.00
C VAL A 354 13.75 -13.85 0.48
N GLY A 355 14.98 -14.08 0.96
CA GLY A 355 15.41 -13.66 2.30
C GLY A 355 14.52 -14.20 3.44
N GLY A 356 14.05 -15.44 3.33
CA GLY A 356 13.19 -16.09 4.34
C GLY A 356 11.69 -15.91 4.14
N GLY A 357 11.25 -15.28 3.05
CA GLY A 357 9.83 -15.08 2.73
C GLY A 357 9.24 -13.80 3.30
N GLY A 358 8.19 -13.27 2.66
CA GLY A 358 7.60 -11.99 3.06
C GLY A 358 8.57 -10.84 2.80
N ALA A 359 9.16 -10.76 1.61
CA ALA A 359 9.99 -9.63 1.22
C ALA A 359 9.16 -8.47 0.63
N LEU A 360 8.04 -8.76 -0.01
CA LEU A 360 7.17 -7.74 -0.59
C LEU A 360 6.14 -7.22 0.41
N PRO A 361 5.66 -5.97 0.25
CA PRO A 361 4.55 -5.48 1.05
C PRO A 361 3.35 -6.43 0.97
N ALA A 362 2.68 -6.65 2.10
CA ALA A 362 1.52 -7.54 2.20
C ALA A 362 0.44 -6.91 3.08
N PRO A 363 -0.86 -7.15 2.81
CA PRO A 363 -1.91 -6.63 3.66
C PRO A 363 -1.86 -7.27 5.06
N LEU A 364 -2.25 -6.48 6.06
CA LEU A 364 -2.59 -6.94 7.40
C LEU A 364 -3.99 -7.54 7.41
N THR A 365 -4.13 -8.66 8.11
CA THR A 365 -5.41 -9.32 8.38
C THR A 365 -5.67 -9.36 9.88
N VAL A 366 -6.94 -9.19 10.27
CA VAL A 366 -7.35 -9.31 11.67
C VAL A 366 -7.42 -10.77 12.04
N THR A 367 -6.70 -11.18 13.09
CA THR A 367 -6.76 -12.54 13.64
C THR A 367 -7.75 -12.65 14.79
N SER A 368 -7.92 -11.57 15.54
CA SER A 368 -8.88 -11.50 16.65
C SER A 368 -9.32 -10.08 16.91
N LEU A 369 -10.56 -9.92 17.36
CA LEU A 369 -11.12 -8.64 17.79
C LEU A 369 -11.68 -8.80 19.21
N ALA A 370 -11.35 -7.85 20.08
CA ALA A 370 -11.64 -7.87 21.50
C ALA A 370 -12.35 -6.57 21.89
N ASP A 371 -13.56 -6.69 22.45
CA ASP A 371 -14.31 -5.56 23.00
C ASP A 371 -14.00 -5.41 24.50
N CYS A 372 -13.40 -4.27 24.87
CA CYS A 372 -12.97 -4.02 26.24
C CYS A 372 -14.13 -3.70 27.19
N ALA A 373 -15.34 -3.50 26.68
CA ALA A 373 -16.54 -3.47 27.51
C ALA A 373 -16.99 -4.87 27.96
N GLN A 374 -16.54 -5.93 27.29
CA GLN A 374 -16.98 -7.32 27.53
C GLN A 374 -15.89 -8.18 28.17
N LEU A 375 -14.64 -7.71 28.21
CA LEU A 375 -13.49 -8.46 28.69
C LEU A 375 -12.92 -7.87 29.98
N PRO A 376 -12.33 -8.70 30.87
CA PRO A 376 -11.54 -8.19 31.98
C PRO A 376 -10.34 -7.37 31.47
N ALA A 377 -9.91 -6.39 32.27
CA ALA A 377 -8.70 -5.62 31.99
C ALA A 377 -7.49 -6.54 31.75
N ALA A 378 -6.58 -6.13 30.86
CA ALA A 378 -5.42 -6.89 30.36
C ALA A 378 -5.72 -8.14 29.52
N VAL A 379 -6.98 -8.59 29.39
CA VAL A 379 -7.36 -9.70 28.51
C VAL A 379 -7.62 -9.19 27.09
N GLY A 380 -7.10 -9.89 26.07
CA GLY A 380 -7.13 -9.39 24.69
C GLY A 380 -6.35 -8.10 24.50
N GLY A 381 -5.55 -7.73 25.51
CA GLY A 381 -4.81 -6.48 25.59
C GLY A 381 -5.66 -5.23 25.81
N CYS A 382 -6.89 -5.39 26.28
CA CYS A 382 -7.68 -4.29 26.79
C CYS A 382 -6.94 -3.54 27.92
N PRO A 383 -6.98 -2.19 27.92
CA PRO A 383 -6.30 -1.38 28.92
C PRO A 383 -6.85 -1.57 30.34
#